data_AF-A0A074LZW5-F1
#
_entry.id   AF-A0A074LZW5-F1
#
_cell.length_a   1.000
_cell.length_b   1.000
_cell.length_c   1.000
_cell.angle_alpha   90.00
_cell.angle_beta   90.00
_cell.angle_gamma   90.00
#
_symmetry.space_group_name_H-M   'P 1'
#
loop_
_entity.id
_entity.type
_entity.pdbx_description
1 polymer ?
#
loop_
_entity_poly.entity_id
_entity_poly.type
_entity_poly.pdbx_seq_one_letter_code
_entity_poly.pdbx_strand_id
1 'polypeptide(L)'
;MMGLMTAPRSGPVRVQLGKGRYILTEILWLERSDIVLAGMGMGEEGTQLFMPRPLNQIEDDGVLTEICEYLKEEDKYERQPDRNLDVLFSEHSWSAGFIWARYPGGRHATYLPRYDREIETIAHISSGTQFEREVTVAEIYGDTDEKIGSRHWQFPDRPLARQATRIESINGNTVTIADPLLLNIASTVPASFAKWDHLSNVGVEDLYLVFPENPYFGHHVESGFNGIYFTGVHDGNVHNVLVDGLTVRNPTEHSLSFNTQATKSVYTNSTVWTTPTLDQHAGANHQNLYDNVTVHVTPDQTAEDGVPRYDLYKAGGAGYWQPGHGRYNTTWNLKVNFTGGASAAQEVEILAGSEGPDARIVGMHGNRPIGLNHKPAPYVELLNSPVTLAPSLYAYQLSQRAQP
;
A
#
# COMPACT_ATOMS: atom_id res chain seq x y z
N MET A 1 20.15 -29.54 23.72
CA MET A 1 19.31 -29.38 24.93
C MET A 1 17.92 -29.00 24.42
N MET A 2 16.94 -29.90 24.55
CA MET A 2 15.55 -29.66 24.11
C MET A 2 14.99 -28.47 24.89
N GLY A 3 14.79 -27.34 24.21
CA GLY A 3 14.15 -26.15 24.77
C GLY A 3 12.64 -26.34 24.76
N LEU A 4 12.05 -26.20 25.95
CA LEU A 4 10.61 -26.18 26.20
C LEU A 4 9.82 -25.41 25.12
N MET A 5 9.00 -26.12 24.35
CA MET A 5 7.90 -25.50 23.61
C MET A 5 6.87 -25.02 24.63
N THR A 6 7.01 -23.76 25.06
CA THR A 6 5.95 -23.06 25.78
C THR A 6 4.77 -22.88 24.82
N ALA A 7 3.56 -23.28 25.26
CA ALA A 7 2.33 -23.05 24.51
C ALA A 7 2.25 -21.58 24.04
N PRO A 8 1.70 -21.30 22.84
CA PRO A 8 1.58 -19.94 22.33
C PRO A 8 0.84 -19.08 23.36
N ARG A 9 1.47 -17.99 23.82
CA ARG A 9 0.83 -17.04 24.74
C ARG A 9 -0.39 -16.44 24.04
N SER A 10 -1.55 -16.54 24.69
CA SER A 10 -2.75 -15.80 24.31
C SER A 10 -2.61 -14.32 24.67
N GLY A 11 -3.14 -13.45 23.81
CA GLY A 11 -3.15 -11.99 23.99
C GLY A 11 -1.98 -11.23 23.35
N PRO A 12 -1.96 -9.89 23.47
CA PRO A 12 -0.97 -9.05 22.82
C PRO A 12 0.47 -9.31 23.27
N VAL A 13 1.40 -9.30 22.32
CA VAL A 13 2.83 -9.53 22.56
C VAL A 13 3.64 -8.39 21.96
N ARG A 14 4.56 -7.83 22.76
CA ARG A 14 5.61 -6.94 22.28
C ARG A 14 6.95 -7.67 22.32
N VAL A 15 7.59 -7.81 21.18
CA VAL A 15 8.97 -8.30 21.05
C VAL A 15 9.87 -7.07 21.05
N GLN A 16 10.54 -6.81 22.16
CA GLN A 16 11.40 -5.63 22.35
C GLN A 16 12.87 -5.98 22.14
N LEU A 17 13.50 -5.40 21.13
CA LEU A 17 14.93 -5.41 20.92
C LEU A 17 15.59 -4.30 21.74
N GLY A 18 16.83 -4.53 22.19
CA GLY A 18 17.64 -3.50 22.84
C GLY A 18 18.27 -2.56 21.82
N LYS A 19 18.92 -1.49 22.31
CA LYS A 19 19.79 -0.67 21.47
C LYS A 19 20.99 -1.49 20.98
N GLY A 20 21.52 -1.10 19.81
CA GLY A 20 22.68 -1.73 19.21
C GLY A 20 22.39 -2.34 17.85
N ARG A 21 23.41 -2.95 17.25
CA ARG A 21 23.35 -3.52 15.90
C ARG A 21 23.18 -5.03 15.95
N TYR A 22 22.10 -5.50 15.35
CA TYR A 22 21.78 -6.90 15.13
C TYR A 22 22.07 -7.25 13.67
N ILE A 23 22.50 -8.49 13.43
CA ILE A 23 22.65 -9.01 12.07
C ILE A 23 21.46 -9.93 11.81
N LEU A 24 20.65 -9.58 10.81
CA LEU A 24 19.51 -10.39 10.37
C LEU A 24 19.90 -11.10 9.09
N THR A 25 20.11 -12.42 9.17
CA THR A 25 20.59 -13.25 8.05
C THR A 25 19.50 -14.05 7.36
N GLU A 26 18.31 -14.12 7.96
CA GLU A 26 17.15 -14.91 7.54
C GLU A 26 15.88 -14.04 7.64
N ILE A 27 14.77 -14.50 7.03
CA ILE A 27 13.47 -13.83 7.13
C ILE A 27 12.92 -13.97 8.55
N LEU A 28 12.53 -12.84 9.14
CA LEU A 28 11.78 -12.78 10.40
C LEU A 28 10.28 -12.78 10.11
N TRP A 29 9.66 -13.94 10.27
CA TRP A 29 8.22 -14.13 10.06
C TRP A 29 7.39 -13.55 11.22
N LEU A 30 6.40 -12.71 10.90
CA LEU A 30 5.36 -12.26 11.83
C LEU A 30 4.04 -12.99 11.49
N GLU A 31 3.75 -14.06 12.21
CA GLU A 31 2.76 -15.07 11.84
C GLU A 31 1.55 -15.15 12.80
N ARG A 32 1.38 -14.14 13.65
CA ARG A 32 0.28 -14.08 14.62
C ARG A 32 -0.29 -12.68 14.72
N SER A 33 -1.58 -12.61 15.04
CA SER A 33 -2.23 -11.37 15.45
C SER A 33 -1.69 -10.86 16.79
N ASP A 34 -1.96 -9.60 17.09
CA ASP A 34 -1.62 -8.93 18.34
C ASP A 34 -0.13 -9.02 18.67
N ILE A 35 0.72 -8.62 17.71
CA ILE A 35 2.18 -8.63 17.86
C ILE A 35 2.79 -7.31 17.42
N VAL A 36 3.72 -6.79 18.21
CA VAL A 36 4.56 -5.65 17.83
C VAL A 36 6.03 -6.05 17.95
N LEU A 37 6.78 -5.92 16.86
CA LEU A 37 8.24 -5.97 16.87
C LEU A 37 8.76 -4.54 17.07
N ALA A 38 9.43 -4.29 18.19
CA ALA A 38 9.88 -2.96 18.58
C ALA A 38 11.39 -2.92 18.80
N GLY A 39 12.04 -1.85 18.34
CA GLY A 39 13.39 -1.47 18.76
C GLY A 39 13.38 -0.32 19.76
N MET A 40 14.53 0.36 19.90
CA MET A 40 14.77 1.42 20.89
C MET A 40 15.33 2.67 20.20
N GLY A 41 14.45 3.45 19.57
CA GLY A 41 14.77 4.70 18.88
C GLY A 41 15.33 4.51 17.46
N MET A 42 15.40 5.62 16.72
CA MET A 42 15.83 5.65 15.31
C MET A 42 17.33 5.97 15.13
N GLY A 43 17.89 5.57 13.99
CA GLY A 43 19.25 5.90 13.57
C GLY A 43 20.35 5.06 14.24
N GLU A 44 21.59 5.54 14.15
CA GLU A 44 22.78 4.77 14.58
C GLU A 44 22.81 4.49 16.10
N GLU A 45 22.21 5.37 16.91
CA GLU A 45 22.13 5.22 18.37
C GLU A 45 20.93 4.37 18.84
N GLY A 46 20.12 3.90 17.89
CA GLY A 46 18.91 3.12 18.13
C GLY A 46 19.10 1.60 18.02
N THR A 47 18.04 0.89 17.65
CA THR A 47 18.12 -0.53 17.29
C THR A 47 18.37 -0.65 15.79
N GLN A 48 19.56 -1.10 15.40
CA GLN A 48 19.90 -1.32 14.00
C GLN A 48 19.72 -2.79 13.62
N LEU A 49 18.98 -3.06 12.54
CA LEU A 49 18.96 -4.37 11.88
C LEU A 49 19.79 -4.28 10.61
N PHE A 50 20.92 -4.96 10.60
CA PHE A 50 21.79 -5.04 9.43
C PHE A 50 21.56 -6.35 8.68
N MET A 51 21.16 -6.25 7.41
CA MET A 51 20.92 -7.38 6.52
C MET A 51 22.10 -7.50 5.55
N PRO A 52 23.07 -8.40 5.80
CA PRO A 52 24.34 -8.42 5.06
C PRO A 52 24.24 -9.07 3.68
N ARG A 53 23.17 -9.84 3.43
CA ARG A 53 22.91 -10.56 2.18
C ARG A 53 21.50 -10.22 1.70
N PRO A 54 21.25 -10.23 0.38
CA PRO A 54 19.93 -9.99 -0.21
C PRO A 54 18.98 -11.20 -0.06
N LEU A 55 17.67 -10.98 -0.22
CA LEU A 55 16.63 -12.02 -0.14
C LEU A 55 16.79 -13.12 -1.19
N ASN A 56 17.35 -12.83 -2.37
CA ASN A 56 17.58 -13.86 -3.39
C ASN A 56 18.66 -14.89 -3.01
N GLN A 57 19.33 -14.72 -1.86
CA GLN A 57 20.27 -15.68 -1.26
C GLN A 57 19.71 -16.37 -0.01
N ILE A 58 18.42 -16.18 0.28
CA ILE A 58 17.73 -16.69 1.46
C ILE A 58 16.62 -17.62 0.99
N GLU A 59 16.48 -18.77 1.65
CA GLU A 59 15.40 -19.70 1.35
C GLU A 59 14.06 -19.11 1.81
N ASP A 60 13.06 -19.16 0.94
CA ASP A 60 11.73 -18.62 1.17
C ASP A 60 10.67 -19.71 1.40
N ASP A 61 11.09 -20.97 1.53
CA ASP A 61 10.24 -22.16 1.60
C ASP A 61 9.24 -22.30 0.42
N GLY A 62 9.59 -21.78 -0.76
CA GLY A 62 8.79 -21.86 -1.98
C GLY A 62 7.63 -20.85 -2.04
N VAL A 63 7.59 -19.88 -1.12
CA VAL A 63 6.51 -18.87 -1.05
C VAL A 63 6.43 -18.01 -2.31
N LEU A 64 7.56 -17.74 -2.98
CA LEU A 64 7.62 -16.92 -4.19
C LEU A 64 7.43 -17.73 -5.49
N THR A 65 7.20 -19.04 -5.41
CA THR A 65 7.04 -19.91 -6.59
C THR A 65 5.95 -19.40 -7.54
N GLU A 66 4.79 -19.03 -7.00
CA GLU A 66 3.68 -18.51 -7.80
C GLU A 66 4.07 -17.21 -8.54
N ILE A 67 4.80 -16.30 -7.88
CA ILE A 67 5.25 -15.05 -8.49
C ILE A 67 6.25 -15.34 -9.61
N CYS A 68 7.22 -16.22 -9.36
CA CYS A 68 8.20 -16.61 -10.37
C CYS A 68 7.53 -17.17 -11.64
N GLU A 69 6.51 -18.01 -11.46
CA GLU A 69 5.71 -18.55 -12.57
C GLU A 69 4.95 -17.45 -13.31
N TYR A 70 4.26 -16.57 -12.57
CA TYR A 70 3.53 -15.44 -13.15
C TYR A 70 4.44 -14.52 -13.98
N LEU A 71 5.61 -14.15 -13.46
CA LEU A 71 6.54 -13.28 -14.16
C LEU A 71 7.01 -13.90 -15.48
N LYS A 72 7.24 -15.22 -15.51
CA LYS A 72 7.60 -15.95 -16.74
C LYS A 72 6.45 -16.02 -17.73
N GLU A 73 5.25 -16.35 -17.25
CA GLU A 73 4.05 -16.49 -18.10
C GLU A 73 3.63 -15.17 -18.75
N GLU A 74 3.78 -14.06 -18.03
CA GLU A 74 3.40 -12.72 -18.50
C GLU A 74 4.56 -11.96 -19.18
N ASP A 75 5.63 -12.67 -19.56
CA ASP A 75 6.81 -12.13 -20.24
C ASP A 75 7.40 -10.88 -19.56
N LYS A 76 7.52 -10.93 -18.23
CA LYS A 76 7.99 -9.83 -17.39
C LYS A 76 9.52 -9.81 -17.31
N TYR A 77 10.15 -9.24 -18.34
CA TYR A 77 11.60 -9.15 -18.45
C TYR A 77 12.06 -7.70 -18.58
N GLU A 78 13.21 -7.42 -17.97
CA GLU A 78 13.96 -6.19 -18.23
C GLU A 78 14.79 -6.39 -19.49
N ARG A 79 14.47 -5.61 -20.53
CA ARG A 79 15.12 -5.70 -21.83
C ARG A 79 15.75 -4.38 -22.19
N GLN A 80 17.08 -4.31 -22.06
CA GLN A 80 17.89 -3.16 -22.47
C GLN A 80 18.98 -3.65 -23.44
N PRO A 81 18.72 -3.67 -24.76
CA PRO A 81 19.65 -4.22 -25.74
C PRO A 81 21.02 -3.52 -25.76
N ASP A 82 21.03 -2.21 -25.52
CA ASP A 82 22.23 -1.38 -25.41
C ASP A 82 23.11 -1.73 -24.21
N ARG A 83 22.53 -2.37 -23.20
CA ARG A 83 23.21 -2.87 -22.00
C ARG A 83 23.31 -4.39 -21.95
N ASN A 84 22.89 -5.08 -23.02
CA ASN A 84 22.86 -6.54 -23.09
C ASN A 84 22.09 -7.17 -21.91
N LEU A 85 20.96 -6.55 -21.53
CA LEU A 85 20.04 -7.07 -20.52
C LEU A 85 18.85 -7.73 -21.19
N ASP A 86 18.61 -9.00 -20.84
CA ASP A 86 17.37 -9.75 -21.07
C ASP A 86 17.21 -10.69 -19.87
N VAL A 87 16.69 -10.13 -18.77
CA VAL A 87 16.65 -10.78 -17.45
C VAL A 87 15.23 -10.73 -16.93
N LEU A 88 14.76 -11.85 -16.38
CA LEU A 88 13.44 -11.91 -15.74
C LEU A 88 13.40 -10.91 -14.59
N PHE A 89 12.27 -10.22 -14.42
CA PHE A 89 12.07 -9.41 -13.23
C PHE A 89 12.21 -10.25 -11.95
N SER A 90 12.72 -9.62 -10.90
CA SER A 90 12.90 -10.17 -9.57
C SER A 90 11.55 -10.38 -8.89
N GLU A 91 11.34 -11.54 -8.26
CA GLU A 91 10.15 -11.79 -7.44
C GLU A 91 10.06 -10.81 -6.27
N HIS A 92 11.22 -10.28 -5.83
CA HIS A 92 11.32 -9.32 -4.75
C HIS A 92 10.79 -7.92 -5.12
N SER A 93 10.53 -7.64 -6.40
CA SER A 93 9.82 -6.42 -6.80
C SER A 93 8.32 -6.50 -6.52
N TRP A 94 7.80 -7.72 -6.41
CA TRP A 94 6.38 -7.99 -6.18
C TRP A 94 6.09 -8.39 -4.72
N SER A 95 7.06 -8.97 -4.01
CA SER A 95 6.83 -9.53 -2.68
C SER A 95 8.09 -9.67 -1.84
N ALA A 96 7.92 -10.21 -0.62
CA ALA A 96 8.94 -10.47 0.37
C ALA A 96 9.59 -9.24 1.04
N GLY A 97 10.00 -9.46 2.28
CA GLY A 97 10.74 -8.53 3.12
C GLY A 97 11.50 -9.31 4.20
N PHE A 98 12.57 -8.72 4.74
CA PHE A 98 13.31 -9.32 5.85
C PHE A 98 12.47 -9.44 7.11
N ILE A 99 11.56 -8.51 7.35
CA ILE A 99 10.48 -8.64 8.33
C ILE A 99 9.20 -8.86 7.54
N TRP A 100 8.65 -10.08 7.60
CA TRP A 100 7.53 -10.47 6.76
C TRP A 100 6.33 -10.91 7.59
N ALA A 101 5.28 -10.10 7.62
CA ALA A 101 4.00 -10.50 8.20
C ALA A 101 3.17 -11.32 7.22
N ARG A 102 2.73 -12.51 7.63
CA ARG A 102 1.92 -13.40 6.79
C ARG A 102 0.95 -14.24 7.61
N TYR A 103 -0.26 -14.49 7.11
CA TYR A 103 -1.12 -15.52 7.67
C TYR A 103 -0.49 -16.91 7.43
N PRO A 104 -0.21 -17.73 8.46
CA PRO A 104 0.38 -19.05 8.29
C PRO A 104 -0.44 -19.95 7.36
N GLY A 105 0.21 -20.54 6.35
CA GLY A 105 -0.48 -21.31 5.32
C GLY A 105 -1.45 -20.48 4.46
N GLY A 106 -1.36 -19.15 4.53
CA GLY A 106 -2.04 -18.23 3.62
C GLY A 106 -1.49 -18.34 2.20
N ARG A 107 -2.19 -17.72 1.24
CA ARG A 107 -1.67 -17.52 -0.11
C ARG A 107 -1.17 -16.08 -0.20
N HIS A 108 0.11 -15.92 -0.50
CA HIS A 108 0.83 -14.65 -0.31
C HIS A 108 0.90 -13.76 -1.55
N ALA A 109 0.63 -14.36 -2.71
CA ALA A 109 0.58 -13.73 -4.01
C ALA A 109 -0.61 -14.32 -4.78
N THR A 110 -1.57 -13.51 -5.21
CA THR A 110 -2.79 -14.00 -5.88
C THR A 110 -2.80 -13.62 -7.36
N TYR A 111 -1.75 -13.99 -8.08
CA TYR A 111 -1.59 -13.59 -9.49
C TYR A 111 -2.26 -14.59 -10.42
N LEU A 112 -2.10 -15.89 -10.17
CA LEU A 112 -2.50 -16.92 -11.13
C LEU A 112 -3.83 -17.58 -10.72
N PRO A 113 -4.86 -17.56 -11.59
CA PRO A 113 -6.19 -18.10 -11.26
C PRO A 113 -6.19 -19.58 -10.83
N ARG A 114 -5.25 -20.38 -11.37
CA ARG A 114 -5.13 -21.80 -11.03
C ARG A 114 -4.81 -22.09 -9.56
N TYR A 115 -4.29 -21.11 -8.82
CA TYR A 115 -4.01 -21.23 -7.38
C TYR A 115 -5.11 -20.60 -6.51
N ASP A 116 -6.21 -20.14 -7.11
CA ASP A 116 -7.35 -19.60 -6.37
C ASP A 116 -7.95 -20.65 -5.44
N ARG A 117 -8.07 -20.27 -4.16
CA ARG A 117 -8.82 -21.06 -3.17
C ARG A 117 -10.30 -20.75 -3.35
N GLU A 118 -11.14 -21.72 -3.00
CA GLU A 118 -12.59 -21.50 -2.96
C GLU A 118 -12.92 -20.33 -2.02
N ILE A 119 -13.67 -19.35 -2.52
CA ILE A 119 -14.15 -18.22 -1.71
C ILE A 119 -15.30 -18.75 -0.85
N GLU A 120 -15.09 -18.81 0.46
CA GLU A 120 -16.14 -19.17 1.43
C GLU A 120 -17.12 -17.99 1.56
N THR A 121 -18.11 -17.96 0.67
CA THR A 121 -19.19 -16.95 0.69
C THR A 121 -20.10 -17.18 1.89
N ILE A 122 -20.25 -16.15 2.71
CA ILE A 122 -21.07 -16.15 3.93
C ILE A 122 -22.51 -15.72 3.60
N ALA A 123 -22.68 -14.68 2.77
CA ALA A 123 -23.99 -14.18 2.34
C ALA A 123 -23.88 -13.33 1.06
N HIS A 124 -24.94 -13.28 0.26
CA HIS A 124 -25.03 -12.37 -0.88
C HIS A 124 -25.60 -11.01 -0.46
N ILE A 125 -25.01 -9.94 -0.98
CA ILE A 125 -25.45 -8.57 -0.69
C ILE A 125 -26.44 -8.14 -1.79
N SER A 126 -27.61 -7.64 -1.40
CA SER A 126 -28.62 -7.13 -2.32
C SER A 126 -28.46 -5.64 -2.61
N SER A 127 -28.10 -4.83 -1.61
CA SER A 127 -27.93 -3.38 -1.77
C SER A 127 -27.14 -2.73 -0.63
N GLY A 128 -26.56 -1.56 -0.89
CA GLY A 128 -25.93 -0.71 0.12
C GLY A 128 -25.50 0.65 -0.45
N THR A 129 -25.52 1.68 0.38
CA THR A 129 -25.17 3.06 -0.04
C THR A 129 -23.74 3.38 0.38
N GLN A 130 -22.97 3.97 -0.54
CA GLN A 130 -21.65 4.52 -0.25
C GLN A 130 -21.72 5.48 0.95
N PHE A 131 -20.74 5.36 1.85
CA PHE A 131 -20.61 6.11 3.10
C PHE A 131 -21.64 5.78 4.20
N GLU A 132 -22.55 4.83 3.97
CA GLU A 132 -23.41 4.26 5.02
C GLU A 132 -22.82 2.95 5.56
N ARG A 133 -23.29 2.52 6.74
CA ARG A 133 -22.80 1.33 7.45
C ARG A 133 -23.80 0.16 7.43
N GLU A 134 -24.92 0.35 6.76
CA GLU A 134 -25.96 -0.65 6.64
C GLU A 134 -25.93 -1.29 5.25
N VAL A 135 -26.00 -2.62 5.24
CA VAL A 135 -25.99 -3.44 4.03
C VAL A 135 -27.21 -4.35 4.08
N THR A 136 -27.98 -4.39 3.00
CA THR A 136 -29.08 -5.35 2.86
C THR A 136 -28.54 -6.61 2.19
N VAL A 137 -28.82 -7.76 2.77
CA VAL A 137 -28.43 -9.07 2.22
C VAL A 137 -29.62 -9.78 1.59
N ALA A 138 -29.39 -10.48 0.48
CA ALA A 138 -30.37 -11.41 -0.06
C ALA A 138 -30.42 -12.60 0.91
N GLU A 139 -31.58 -12.80 1.55
CA GLU A 139 -31.90 -13.83 2.56
C GLU A 139 -30.72 -14.70 3.00
N ILE A 140 -30.23 -14.47 4.23
CA ILE A 140 -28.97 -15.05 4.72
C ILE A 140 -28.96 -16.58 4.63
N TYR A 141 -30.12 -17.25 4.83
CA TYR A 141 -30.25 -18.71 4.70
C TYR A 141 -31.60 -19.19 4.12
N GLY A 142 -32.59 -18.32 3.91
CA GLY A 142 -34.00 -18.76 3.88
C GLY A 142 -34.40 -19.47 5.21
N ASP A 143 -35.61 -20.03 5.27
CA ASP A 143 -36.06 -20.82 6.44
C ASP A 143 -35.52 -22.26 6.32
N THR A 144 -34.42 -22.60 7.01
CA THR A 144 -33.91 -23.98 7.08
C THR A 144 -33.07 -24.24 8.34
N ASP A 145 -33.22 -25.44 8.89
CA ASP A 145 -32.44 -25.96 10.03
C ASP A 145 -31.29 -26.92 9.58
N GLU A 146 -30.90 -26.92 8.31
CA GLU A 146 -29.94 -27.90 7.74
C GLU A 146 -28.53 -27.35 7.46
N LYS A 147 -27.54 -28.25 7.48
CA LYS A 147 -26.11 -27.91 7.28
C LYS A 147 -25.73 -27.85 5.79
N ILE A 148 -25.22 -26.70 5.34
CA ILE A 148 -24.89 -26.42 3.93
C ILE A 148 -23.45 -26.84 3.56
N GLY A 149 -23.26 -27.42 2.36
CA GLY A 149 -22.03 -28.05 1.87
C GLY A 149 -21.37 -27.39 0.64
N SER A 150 -20.09 -27.67 0.48
CA SER A 150 -19.01 -26.77 -0.01
C SER A 150 -18.63 -26.89 -1.50
N ARG A 151 -19.55 -26.81 -2.47
CA ARG A 151 -19.16 -26.88 -3.91
C ARG A 151 -20.02 -26.06 -4.89
N HIS A 152 -20.67 -25.00 -4.46
CA HIS A 152 -21.69 -24.33 -5.28
C HIS A 152 -21.13 -23.27 -6.26
N TRP A 153 -20.20 -23.72 -7.13
CA TRP A 153 -19.92 -23.27 -8.53
C TRP A 153 -19.38 -21.85 -8.77
N GLN A 154 -18.11 -21.63 -9.13
CA GLN A 154 -17.33 -21.98 -10.36
C GLN A 154 -17.14 -20.82 -11.38
N PHE A 155 -16.66 -19.68 -10.84
CA PHE A 155 -15.61 -18.75 -11.30
C PHE A 155 -15.83 -17.79 -12.49
N PRO A 156 -16.73 -16.81 -12.33
CA PRO A 156 -16.54 -15.39 -12.70
C PRO A 156 -16.03 -14.51 -11.52
N ASP A 157 -15.52 -15.13 -10.46
CA ASP A 157 -15.75 -14.75 -9.06
C ASP A 157 -14.63 -13.92 -8.38
N ARG A 158 -13.79 -13.20 -9.14
CA ARG A 158 -12.85 -12.27 -8.48
C ARG A 158 -13.57 -10.94 -8.24
N PRO A 159 -13.82 -10.53 -6.98
CA PRO A 159 -14.40 -9.22 -6.73
C PRO A 159 -13.45 -8.13 -7.24
N LEU A 160 -13.96 -7.26 -8.13
CA LEU A 160 -13.22 -6.15 -8.73
C LEU A 160 -12.79 -5.12 -7.67
N ALA A 161 -13.62 -4.97 -6.63
CA ALA A 161 -13.33 -4.18 -5.45
C ALA A 161 -13.59 -5.03 -4.21
N ARG A 162 -12.70 -4.92 -3.22
CA ARG A 162 -12.81 -5.60 -1.92
C ARG A 162 -12.83 -4.54 -0.83
N GLN A 163 -13.62 -4.78 0.20
CA GLN A 163 -13.61 -4.00 1.44
C GLN A 163 -13.61 -4.99 2.60
N ALA A 164 -12.50 -5.01 3.34
CA ALA A 164 -12.47 -5.67 4.62
C ALA A 164 -13.30 -4.88 5.63
N THR A 165 -14.17 -5.56 6.37
CA THR A 165 -14.92 -4.97 7.47
C THR A 165 -15.37 -6.05 8.45
N ARG A 166 -15.75 -5.63 9.66
CA ARG A 166 -16.33 -6.50 10.68
C ARG A 166 -17.84 -6.33 10.70
N ILE A 167 -18.58 -7.43 10.76
CA ILE A 167 -20.02 -7.41 11.04
C ILE A 167 -20.21 -7.05 12.52
N GLU A 168 -20.93 -5.98 12.80
CA GLU A 168 -21.24 -5.54 14.16
C GLU A 168 -22.57 -6.10 14.67
N SER A 169 -23.58 -6.12 13.81
CA SER A 169 -24.88 -6.69 14.14
C SER A 169 -25.60 -7.19 12.90
N ILE A 170 -26.52 -8.12 13.12
CA ILE A 170 -27.43 -8.65 12.12
C ILE A 170 -28.84 -8.50 12.68
N ASN A 171 -29.70 -7.80 11.95
CA ASN A 171 -31.12 -7.64 12.29
C ASN A 171 -31.98 -7.95 11.06
N GLY A 172 -32.55 -9.14 11.02
CA GLY A 172 -33.21 -9.66 9.82
C GLY A 172 -32.24 -9.69 8.63
N ASN A 173 -32.63 -9.05 7.53
CA ASN A 173 -31.80 -8.95 6.32
C ASN A 173 -30.93 -7.69 6.28
N THR A 174 -30.79 -6.97 7.39
CA THR A 174 -29.90 -5.81 7.50
C THR A 174 -28.67 -6.18 8.33
N VAL A 175 -27.50 -6.01 7.73
CA VAL A 175 -26.20 -6.18 8.37
C VAL A 175 -25.60 -4.81 8.63
N THR A 176 -25.24 -4.53 9.88
CA THR A 176 -24.44 -3.34 10.22
C THR A 176 -22.97 -3.72 10.22
N ILE A 177 -22.16 -2.98 9.48
CA ILE A 177 -20.70 -3.18 9.38
C ILE A 177 -19.92 -2.09 10.11
N ALA A 178 -18.69 -2.42 10.52
CA ALA A 178 -17.82 -1.52 11.27
C ALA A 178 -17.44 -0.26 10.48
N ASP A 179 -17.36 -0.39 9.15
CA ASP A 179 -16.88 0.65 8.25
C ASP A 179 -17.98 1.13 7.31
N PRO A 180 -18.04 2.44 6.99
CA PRO A 180 -18.85 2.90 5.88
C PRO A 180 -18.47 2.20 4.56
N LEU A 181 -19.46 1.91 3.71
CA LEU A 181 -19.24 1.35 2.39
C LEU A 181 -18.41 2.29 1.50
N LEU A 182 -17.39 1.76 0.82
CA LEU A 182 -16.57 2.55 -0.10
C LEU A 182 -17.23 2.75 -1.45
N LEU A 183 -18.20 1.91 -1.81
CA LEU A 183 -18.90 1.91 -3.09
C LEU A 183 -20.39 1.62 -2.86
N ASN A 184 -21.24 2.14 -3.74
CA ASN A 184 -22.64 1.71 -3.79
C ASN A 184 -22.69 0.24 -4.21
N ILE A 185 -23.57 -0.52 -3.59
CA ILE A 185 -23.92 -1.88 -3.97
C ILE A 185 -25.36 -1.87 -4.48
N ALA A 186 -25.55 -2.35 -5.70
CA ALA A 186 -26.86 -2.47 -6.33
C ALA A 186 -27.08 -3.93 -6.73
N SER A 187 -28.33 -4.37 -6.81
CA SER A 187 -28.69 -5.75 -7.20
C SER A 187 -28.19 -6.16 -8.59
N THR A 188 -27.80 -5.19 -9.42
CA THR A 188 -27.20 -5.41 -10.74
C THR A 188 -25.69 -5.70 -10.70
N VAL A 189 -25.03 -5.48 -9.57
CA VAL A 189 -23.60 -5.76 -9.37
C VAL A 189 -23.48 -6.85 -8.30
N PRO A 190 -23.04 -8.08 -8.66
CA PRO A 190 -22.88 -9.16 -7.69
C PRO A 190 -21.92 -8.75 -6.57
N ALA A 191 -22.38 -8.86 -5.33
CA ALA A 191 -21.59 -8.59 -4.14
C ALA A 191 -21.91 -9.63 -3.06
N SER A 192 -20.91 -9.97 -2.25
CA SER A 192 -21.06 -10.96 -1.19
C SER A 192 -20.12 -10.68 -0.02
N PHE A 193 -20.49 -11.15 1.16
CA PHE A 193 -19.55 -11.34 2.26
C PHE A 193 -18.81 -12.65 2.05
N ALA A 194 -17.50 -12.63 2.21
CA ALA A 194 -16.66 -13.82 2.19
C ALA A 194 -15.81 -13.88 3.46
N LYS A 195 -15.57 -15.08 3.97
CA LYS A 195 -14.63 -15.27 5.06
C LYS A 195 -13.23 -14.90 4.57
N TRP A 196 -12.47 -14.26 5.45
CA TRP A 196 -11.10 -13.88 5.16
C TRP A 196 -10.17 -14.32 6.28
N ASP A 197 -9.22 -15.20 5.95
CA ASP A 197 -8.14 -15.60 6.84
C ASP A 197 -7.03 -14.55 6.82
N HIS A 198 -6.76 -13.92 7.96
CA HIS A 198 -5.84 -12.80 8.07
C HIS A 198 -5.26 -12.65 9.49
N LEU A 199 -4.17 -11.91 9.63
CA LEU A 199 -3.64 -11.45 10.92
C LEU A 199 -4.24 -10.10 11.31
N SER A 200 -4.42 -9.76 12.58
CA SER A 200 -4.84 -8.40 13.00
C SER A 200 -3.84 -7.82 13.99
N ASN A 201 -3.72 -6.50 14.07
CA ASN A 201 -2.87 -5.83 15.07
C ASN A 201 -1.39 -6.29 15.00
N VAL A 202 -0.78 -6.24 13.81
CA VAL A 202 0.64 -6.52 13.58
C VAL A 202 1.39 -5.21 13.41
N GLY A 203 2.42 -4.95 14.22
CA GLY A 203 3.20 -3.72 14.20
C GLY A 203 4.71 -3.95 14.12
N VAL A 204 5.41 -3.01 13.51
CA VAL A 204 6.88 -2.91 13.48
C VAL A 204 7.25 -1.45 13.78
N GLU A 205 8.02 -1.21 14.83
CA GLU A 205 8.34 0.15 15.29
C GLU A 205 9.78 0.30 15.81
N ASP A 206 10.29 1.53 15.82
CA ASP A 206 11.58 1.90 16.42
C ASP A 206 12.80 1.10 15.94
N LEU A 207 12.81 0.73 14.65
CA LEU A 207 13.93 0.02 14.02
C LEU A 207 14.64 0.91 12.99
N TYR A 208 15.95 0.74 12.88
CA TYR A 208 16.78 1.29 11.82
C TYR A 208 17.29 0.16 10.92
N LEU A 209 16.75 0.05 9.72
CA LEU A 209 17.12 -0.99 8.76
C LEU A 209 18.34 -0.55 7.95
N VAL A 210 19.37 -1.39 7.92
CA VAL A 210 20.64 -1.11 7.26
C VAL A 210 20.94 -2.21 6.25
N PHE A 211 21.20 -1.79 5.01
CA PHE A 211 21.60 -2.66 3.90
C PHE A 211 23.00 -2.27 3.42
N PRO A 212 23.79 -3.21 2.88
CA PRO A 212 24.98 -2.84 2.12
C PRO A 212 24.60 -2.04 0.88
N GLU A 213 25.54 -1.24 0.37
CA GLU A 213 25.39 -0.60 -0.94
C GLU A 213 25.22 -1.69 -2.01
N ASN A 214 24.21 -1.54 -2.86
CA ASN A 214 23.91 -2.49 -3.92
C ASN A 214 23.91 -1.77 -5.28
N PRO A 215 24.65 -2.24 -6.29
CA PRO A 215 24.56 -1.71 -7.64
C PRO A 215 23.15 -1.80 -8.21
N TYR A 216 22.80 -0.80 -9.03
CA TYR A 216 21.57 -0.80 -9.83
C TYR A 216 21.78 -1.62 -11.11
N PHE A 217 20.91 -2.61 -11.36
CA PHE A 217 21.01 -3.51 -12.51
C PHE A 217 19.94 -3.26 -13.57
N GLY A 218 18.98 -2.36 -13.32
CA GLY A 218 17.80 -2.14 -14.18
C GLY A 218 16.53 -2.01 -13.34
N HIS A 219 15.39 -1.73 -13.99
CA HIS A 219 14.10 -1.68 -13.32
C HIS A 219 13.63 -3.11 -13.00
N HIS A 220 13.14 -3.33 -11.78
CA HIS A 220 12.65 -4.63 -11.29
C HIS A 220 13.63 -5.81 -11.33
N VAL A 221 14.94 -5.58 -11.34
CA VAL A 221 15.97 -6.65 -11.33
C VAL A 221 16.85 -6.61 -10.09
N GLU A 222 16.32 -6.08 -8.98
CA GLU A 222 17.01 -5.99 -7.71
C GLU A 222 17.21 -7.35 -7.04
N SER A 223 18.25 -7.44 -6.21
CA SER A 223 18.57 -8.66 -5.47
C SER A 223 17.60 -8.95 -4.30
N GLY A 224 16.75 -7.99 -3.93
CA GLY A 224 15.79 -8.12 -2.83
C GLY A 224 16.32 -7.63 -1.48
N PHE A 225 16.63 -6.32 -1.37
CA PHE A 225 16.93 -5.68 -0.09
C PHE A 225 15.68 -4.99 0.49
N ASN A 226 14.61 -5.78 0.65
CA ASN A 226 13.32 -5.29 1.11
C ASN A 226 13.24 -5.38 2.63
N GLY A 227 13.03 -4.26 3.32
CA GLY A 227 13.05 -4.23 4.79
C GLY A 227 11.86 -4.93 5.43
N ILE A 228 10.65 -4.51 5.08
CA ILE A 228 9.40 -4.94 5.72
C ILE A 228 8.39 -5.24 4.62
N TYR A 229 7.66 -6.34 4.75
CA TYR A 229 6.58 -6.71 3.84
C TYR A 229 5.39 -7.30 4.62
N PHE A 230 4.19 -6.79 4.36
CA PHE A 230 2.96 -7.27 5.00
C PHE A 230 2.06 -7.92 3.94
N THR A 231 1.65 -9.16 4.19
CA THR A 231 0.64 -9.88 3.40
C THR A 231 -0.33 -10.62 4.31
N GLY A 232 -1.59 -10.78 3.90
CA GLY A 232 -2.59 -11.52 4.69
C GLY A 232 -2.82 -10.96 6.10
N VAL A 233 -2.82 -9.64 6.26
CA VAL A 233 -3.18 -8.93 7.50
C VAL A 233 -4.54 -8.25 7.26
N HIS A 234 -5.46 -8.27 8.24
CA HIS A 234 -6.72 -7.51 8.30
C HIS A 234 -6.36 -6.09 7.87
N ASP A 235 -6.99 -5.66 6.77
CA ASP A 235 -6.54 -4.61 5.86
C ASP A 235 -5.48 -4.96 4.77
N GLY A 236 -5.81 -5.86 3.82
CA GLY A 236 -5.00 -6.16 2.62
C GLY A 236 -5.87 -6.36 1.38
N ASN A 237 -5.55 -5.89 0.17
CA ASN A 237 -4.34 -5.26 -0.40
C ASN A 237 -4.08 -3.82 0.12
N VAL A 238 -3.02 -3.62 0.92
CA VAL A 238 -2.64 -2.37 1.63
C VAL A 238 -3.84 -1.48 1.98
N HIS A 239 -4.55 -1.82 3.06
CA HIS A 239 -5.60 -0.98 3.58
C HIS A 239 -5.23 -0.41 4.97
N ASN A 240 -5.76 0.74 5.36
CA ASN A 240 -5.58 1.32 6.71
C ASN A 240 -4.13 1.39 7.24
N VAL A 241 -3.14 1.53 6.36
CA VAL A 241 -1.74 1.68 6.77
C VAL A 241 -1.45 3.14 7.06
N LEU A 242 -0.89 3.42 8.24
CA LEU A 242 -0.32 4.73 8.57
C LEU A 242 1.20 4.66 8.52
N VAL A 243 1.80 5.49 7.68
CA VAL A 243 3.24 5.75 7.67
C VAL A 243 3.44 7.18 8.13
N ASP A 244 4.06 7.36 9.29
CA ASP A 244 4.31 8.68 9.90
C ASP A 244 5.82 8.95 9.98
N GLY A 245 6.27 10.11 9.50
CA GLY A 245 7.65 10.57 9.66
C GLY A 245 8.69 9.86 8.78
N LEU A 246 8.28 9.20 7.68
CA LEU A 246 9.22 8.55 6.76
C LEU A 246 10.17 9.56 6.12
N THR A 247 11.46 9.26 6.08
CA THR A 247 12.46 10.06 5.35
C THR A 247 13.16 9.21 4.29
N VAL A 248 13.00 9.59 3.02
CA VAL A 248 13.66 8.93 1.87
C VAL A 248 14.79 9.83 1.36
N ARG A 249 16.03 9.34 1.42
CA ARG A 249 17.23 10.06 0.93
C ARG A 249 17.85 9.46 -0.32
N ASN A 250 17.64 8.18 -0.54
CA ASN A 250 18.16 7.47 -1.70
C ASN A 250 17.34 7.82 -2.94
N PRO A 251 17.93 7.80 -4.14
CA PRO A 251 17.16 7.79 -5.37
C PRO A 251 16.24 6.56 -5.40
N THR A 252 14.98 6.75 -5.78
CA THR A 252 13.95 5.70 -5.83
C THR A 252 13.11 5.84 -7.08
N GLU A 253 12.66 4.73 -7.66
CA GLU A 253 11.65 4.75 -8.73
C GLU A 253 10.26 5.11 -8.16
N HIS A 254 9.89 4.46 -7.05
CA HIS A 254 8.62 4.67 -6.33
C HIS A 254 8.92 5.10 -4.89
N SER A 255 8.83 6.41 -4.59
CA SER A 255 9.24 6.94 -3.29
C SER A 255 8.17 6.77 -2.21
N LEU A 256 6.96 7.28 -2.48
CA LEU A 256 5.77 7.04 -1.66
C LEU A 256 4.73 6.45 -2.62
N SER A 257 4.31 5.21 -2.39
CA SER A 257 3.44 4.50 -3.31
C SER A 257 2.22 3.91 -2.60
N PHE A 258 1.06 4.06 -3.23
CA PHE A 258 -0.12 3.27 -2.93
C PHE A 258 -0.25 2.18 -3.99
N ASN A 259 -0.06 0.92 -3.56
CA ASN A 259 -0.07 -0.22 -4.46
C ASN A 259 -1.46 -0.45 -5.09
N THR A 260 -1.53 -1.31 -6.11
CA THR A 260 -2.76 -1.84 -6.71
C THR A 260 -3.77 -2.22 -5.62
N GLN A 261 -5.00 -1.71 -5.76
CA GLN A 261 -6.14 -1.89 -4.84
C GLN A 261 -6.00 -1.28 -3.44
N ALA A 262 -4.92 -0.56 -3.10
CA ALA A 262 -4.76 0.06 -1.79
C ALA A 262 -5.89 1.05 -1.47
N THR A 263 -6.39 1.05 -0.23
CA THR A 263 -7.39 2.05 0.22
C THR A 263 -7.18 2.51 1.65
N LYS A 264 -7.69 3.69 2.01
CA LYS A 264 -7.62 4.23 3.38
C LYS A 264 -6.19 4.31 3.97
N SER A 265 -5.17 4.26 3.12
CA SER A 265 -3.77 4.32 3.57
C SER A 265 -3.28 5.76 3.59
N VAL A 266 -2.38 6.07 4.52
CA VAL A 266 -1.91 7.43 4.80
C VAL A 266 -0.39 7.46 4.88
N TYR A 267 0.24 8.31 4.08
CA TYR A 267 1.59 8.81 4.36
C TYR A 267 1.45 10.17 5.00
N THR A 268 1.82 10.32 6.26
CA THR A 268 1.81 11.60 6.98
C THR A 268 3.21 12.05 7.40
N ASN A 269 3.42 13.36 7.44
CA ASN A 269 4.67 14.01 7.91
C ASN A 269 5.95 13.48 7.25
N SER A 270 5.86 12.96 6.02
CA SER A 270 6.95 12.27 5.35
C SER A 270 7.76 13.22 4.46
N THR A 271 9.06 12.98 4.32
CA THR A 271 9.97 13.80 3.52
C THR A 271 10.75 12.96 2.51
N VAL A 272 10.73 13.36 1.24
CA VAL A 272 11.52 12.74 0.17
C VAL A 272 12.52 13.75 -0.38
N TRP A 273 13.81 13.42 -0.27
CA TRP A 273 14.92 14.33 -0.58
C TRP A 273 15.44 14.21 -2.01
N THR A 274 15.28 13.04 -2.62
CA THR A 274 15.91 12.70 -3.90
C THR A 274 14.89 12.02 -4.80
N THR A 275 14.73 12.51 -6.04
CA THR A 275 13.83 11.95 -7.08
C THR A 275 12.45 11.55 -6.53
N PRO A 276 11.69 12.48 -5.94
CA PRO A 276 10.39 12.15 -5.35
C PRO A 276 9.38 11.71 -6.41
N THR A 277 8.61 10.69 -6.07
CA THR A 277 7.43 10.22 -6.81
C THR A 277 6.30 9.93 -5.82
N LEU A 278 5.12 10.51 -6.06
CA LEU A 278 3.87 10.16 -5.40
C LEU A 278 3.14 9.17 -6.31
N ASP A 279 3.44 7.89 -6.12
CA ASP A 279 3.01 6.81 -7.00
C ASP A 279 1.61 6.31 -6.61
N GLN A 280 0.67 6.43 -7.52
CA GLN A 280 -0.61 5.73 -7.45
C GLN A 280 -0.51 4.52 -8.37
N HIS A 281 -0.08 3.38 -7.83
CA HIS A 281 0.27 2.19 -8.61
C HIS A 281 -1.01 1.60 -9.22
N ALA A 282 -1.09 1.60 -10.56
CA ALA A 282 -2.31 1.31 -11.32
C ALA A 282 -3.07 0.08 -10.79
N GLY A 283 -4.40 0.14 -10.82
CA GLY A 283 -5.26 -0.99 -10.46
C GLY A 283 -6.19 -0.73 -9.28
N ALA A 284 -7.01 0.31 -9.41
CA ALA A 284 -8.15 0.57 -8.53
C ALA A 284 -7.83 0.86 -7.06
N ASN A 285 -6.61 1.30 -6.72
CA ASN A 285 -6.35 1.94 -5.43
C ASN A 285 -7.23 3.20 -5.29
N HIS A 286 -7.78 3.52 -4.12
CA HIS A 286 -8.69 4.66 -3.96
C HIS A 286 -8.85 5.09 -2.50
N GLN A 287 -9.29 6.33 -2.27
CA GLN A 287 -9.48 6.88 -0.91
C GLN A 287 -8.23 6.80 0.00
N ASN A 288 -7.04 6.93 -0.60
CA ASN A 288 -5.76 7.07 0.11
C ASN A 288 -5.39 8.54 0.31
N LEU A 289 -4.42 8.81 1.19
CA LEU A 289 -4.08 10.16 1.63
C LEU A 289 -2.55 10.37 1.70
N TYR A 290 -2.03 11.28 0.89
CA TYR A 290 -0.74 11.93 1.14
C TYR A 290 -0.99 13.17 2.00
N ASP A 291 -0.51 13.20 3.24
CA ASP A 291 -0.84 14.21 4.24
C ASP A 291 0.42 14.90 4.77
N ASN A 292 0.50 16.23 4.62
CA ASN A 292 1.63 17.01 5.14
C ASN A 292 3.01 16.47 4.69
N VAL A 293 3.08 16.00 3.44
CA VAL A 293 4.31 15.48 2.83
C VAL A 293 5.17 16.64 2.34
N THR A 294 6.49 16.51 2.47
CA THR A 294 7.48 17.42 1.86
C THR A 294 8.30 16.69 0.80
N VAL A 295 8.39 17.24 -0.40
CA VAL A 295 9.22 16.70 -1.48
C VAL A 295 10.26 17.72 -1.94
N HIS A 296 11.46 17.26 -2.25
CA HIS A 296 12.54 18.08 -2.80
C HIS A 296 12.72 17.75 -4.27
N VAL A 297 12.44 18.75 -5.13
CA VAL A 297 12.35 18.57 -6.57
C VAL A 297 13.40 19.39 -7.30
N THR A 298 14.06 18.78 -8.28
CA THR A 298 14.77 19.49 -9.34
C THR A 298 14.09 19.16 -10.66
N PRO A 299 13.48 20.13 -11.35
CA PRO A 299 12.86 19.91 -12.66
C PRO A 299 13.86 19.29 -13.64
N ASP A 300 13.42 18.23 -14.31
CA ASP A 300 14.20 17.44 -15.26
C ASP A 300 13.57 17.42 -16.66
N GLN A 301 12.41 18.05 -16.81
CA GLN A 301 11.66 18.17 -18.06
C GLN A 301 11.35 19.63 -18.38
N THR A 302 10.86 19.87 -19.59
CA THR A 302 10.38 21.19 -20.03
C THR A 302 9.04 21.00 -20.73
N ALA A 303 8.04 21.79 -20.36
CA ALA A 303 6.74 21.84 -21.00
C ALA A 303 6.84 22.40 -22.43
N GLU A 304 5.79 22.21 -23.24
CA GLU A 304 5.76 22.67 -24.64
C GLU A 304 5.96 24.20 -24.78
N ASP A 305 5.54 24.96 -23.77
CA ASP A 305 5.67 26.42 -23.68
C ASP A 305 6.98 26.89 -23.04
N GLY A 306 7.89 25.97 -22.70
CA GLY A 306 9.20 26.27 -22.12
C GLY A 306 9.24 26.33 -20.59
N VAL A 307 8.12 26.08 -19.90
CA VAL A 307 8.09 26.06 -18.42
C VAL A 307 8.85 24.82 -17.89
N PRO A 308 9.79 24.97 -16.93
CA PRO A 308 10.42 23.83 -16.27
C PRO A 308 9.38 22.93 -15.63
N ARG A 309 9.51 21.62 -15.83
CA ARG A 309 8.51 20.62 -15.45
C ARG A 309 9.15 19.50 -14.64
N TYR A 310 8.37 18.94 -13.72
CA TYR A 310 8.69 17.69 -13.04
C TYR A 310 7.44 16.81 -12.92
N ASP A 311 7.56 15.52 -13.25
CA ASP A 311 6.47 14.55 -13.10
C ASP A 311 6.46 13.97 -11.68
N LEU A 312 5.66 14.56 -10.80
CA LEU A 312 5.59 14.15 -9.40
C LEU A 312 4.66 12.95 -9.22
N TYR A 313 3.58 12.87 -10.00
CA TYR A 313 2.58 11.80 -9.91
C TYR A 313 2.77 10.81 -11.06
N LYS A 314 3.94 10.16 -11.02
CA LYS A 314 4.29 9.09 -11.95
C LYS A 314 3.74 7.77 -11.40
N ALA A 315 2.63 7.33 -11.96
CA ALA A 315 2.02 6.04 -11.64
C ALA A 315 2.86 4.89 -12.20
N GLY A 316 3.21 3.95 -11.32
CA GLY A 316 3.71 2.64 -11.67
C GLY A 316 2.59 1.65 -11.98
N GLY A 317 2.97 0.38 -12.11
CA GLY A 317 2.04 -0.72 -12.33
C GLY A 317 1.84 -1.10 -13.79
N ALA A 318 1.35 -2.31 -14.01
CA ALA A 318 1.16 -2.82 -15.36
C ALA A 318 0.03 -2.08 -16.09
N GLY A 319 0.24 -1.69 -17.36
CA GLY A 319 -0.69 -0.84 -18.10
C GLY A 319 -2.12 -1.36 -18.24
N TYR A 320 -2.35 -2.68 -18.14
CA TYR A 320 -3.68 -3.28 -18.13
C TYR A 320 -4.49 -3.04 -16.84
N TRP A 321 -3.87 -2.47 -15.80
CA TRP A 321 -4.54 -2.04 -14.57
C TRP A 321 -4.93 -0.56 -14.57
N GLN A 322 -4.66 0.18 -15.66
CA GLN A 322 -5.05 1.59 -15.77
C GLN A 322 -6.56 1.80 -15.58
N PRO A 323 -7.00 2.97 -15.06
CA PRO A 323 -6.22 4.19 -14.76
C PRO A 323 -5.31 4.07 -13.53
N GLY A 324 -4.45 5.07 -13.29
CA GLY A 324 -3.48 5.07 -12.17
C GLY A 324 -4.14 4.87 -10.81
N HIS A 325 -5.36 5.37 -10.61
CA HIS A 325 -6.15 5.09 -9.42
C HIS A 325 -7.66 5.23 -9.63
N GLY A 326 -8.44 4.82 -8.64
CA GLY A 326 -9.87 5.07 -8.46
C GLY A 326 -10.16 6.33 -7.65
N ARG A 327 -11.44 6.57 -7.34
CA ARG A 327 -11.91 7.89 -6.89
C ARG A 327 -11.35 8.32 -5.52
N TYR A 328 -11.21 9.63 -5.32
CA TYR A 328 -11.00 10.27 -4.01
C TYR A 328 -9.67 10.00 -3.30
N ASN A 329 -8.63 9.62 -4.03
CA ASN A 329 -7.27 9.79 -3.51
C ASN A 329 -7.00 11.28 -3.27
N THR A 330 -6.42 11.59 -2.12
CA THR A 330 -6.28 12.96 -1.65
C THR A 330 -4.81 13.29 -1.37
N THR A 331 -4.34 14.41 -1.91
CA THR A 331 -3.12 15.09 -1.48
C THR A 331 -3.52 16.27 -0.61
N TRP A 332 -3.06 16.30 0.63
CA TRP A 332 -3.36 17.34 1.60
C TRP A 332 -2.08 18.01 2.08
N ASN A 333 -2.02 19.32 1.91
CA ASN A 333 -0.96 20.21 2.38
C ASN A 333 0.46 19.80 1.94
N LEU A 334 0.59 19.33 0.69
CA LEU A 334 1.86 18.95 0.10
C LEU A 334 2.78 20.15 -0.07
N LYS A 335 4.01 20.05 0.45
CA LYS A 335 5.06 21.04 0.27
C LYS A 335 6.08 20.59 -0.77
N VAL A 336 6.23 21.37 -1.84
CA VAL A 336 7.21 21.14 -2.90
C VAL A 336 8.35 22.15 -2.76
N ASN A 337 9.53 21.67 -2.38
CA ASN A 337 10.75 22.46 -2.29
C ASN A 337 11.59 22.29 -3.55
N PHE A 338 11.60 23.29 -4.43
CA PHE A 338 12.46 23.30 -5.60
C PHE A 338 13.91 23.62 -5.21
N THR A 339 14.81 22.67 -5.45
CA THR A 339 16.24 22.75 -5.07
C THR A 339 17.14 23.23 -6.21
N GLY A 340 16.65 23.26 -7.46
CA GLY A 340 17.39 23.67 -8.65
C GLY A 340 16.52 23.72 -9.90
N GLY A 341 17.14 23.73 -11.09
CA GLY A 341 16.46 23.53 -12.39
C GLY A 341 15.57 24.68 -12.90
N ALA A 342 15.36 25.74 -12.12
CA ALA A 342 14.62 26.95 -12.52
C ALA A 342 15.20 28.21 -11.84
N SER A 343 14.91 29.40 -12.37
CA SER A 343 15.26 30.67 -11.72
C SER A 343 14.32 30.99 -10.55
N ALA A 344 14.80 31.72 -9.52
CA ALA A 344 14.18 31.78 -8.18
C ALA A 344 12.69 32.19 -8.13
N ALA A 345 12.18 32.93 -9.11
CA ALA A 345 10.79 33.36 -9.19
C ALA A 345 10.02 32.73 -10.37
N GLN A 346 10.68 31.87 -11.14
CA GLN A 346 10.06 31.18 -12.27
C GLN A 346 9.11 30.10 -11.76
N GLU A 347 7.93 30.07 -12.36
CA GLU A 347 6.97 29.00 -12.16
C GLU A 347 7.56 27.66 -12.61
N VAL A 348 7.22 26.61 -11.87
CA VAL A 348 7.53 25.23 -12.23
C VAL A 348 6.23 24.46 -12.33
N GLU A 349 6.07 23.71 -13.43
CA GLU A 349 4.92 22.84 -13.61
C GLU A 349 5.16 21.49 -12.91
N ILE A 350 4.23 21.13 -12.03
CA ILE A 350 4.09 19.76 -11.53
C ILE A 350 3.15 19.02 -12.47
N LEU A 351 3.69 18.03 -13.16
CA LEU A 351 2.95 17.10 -14.00
C LEU A 351 2.42 15.95 -13.14
N ALA A 352 1.20 15.55 -13.46
CA ALA A 352 0.51 14.37 -12.98
C ALA A 352 -0.11 13.65 -14.18
N GLY A 353 0.76 13.00 -14.96
CA GLY A 353 0.45 12.53 -16.31
C GLY A 353 -0.26 11.18 -16.38
N SER A 354 -0.36 10.46 -15.27
CA SER A 354 -0.77 9.04 -15.24
C SER A 354 -1.79 8.72 -14.14
N GLU A 355 -2.54 9.72 -13.70
CA GLU A 355 -3.47 9.64 -12.56
C GLU A 355 -4.86 9.07 -12.90
N GLY A 356 -5.74 9.07 -11.90
CA GLY A 356 -7.12 8.60 -11.96
C GLY A 356 -8.17 9.69 -11.71
N PRO A 357 -9.46 9.35 -11.86
CA PRO A 357 -10.56 10.31 -11.69
C PRO A 357 -10.76 10.73 -10.22
N ASP A 358 -11.39 11.89 -10.03
CA ASP A 358 -11.83 12.43 -8.74
C ASP A 358 -10.74 12.51 -7.66
N ALA A 359 -9.49 12.71 -8.07
CA ALA A 359 -8.41 13.10 -7.17
C ALA A 359 -8.72 14.45 -6.51
N ARG A 360 -8.20 14.64 -5.29
CA ARG A 360 -8.32 15.89 -4.53
C ARG A 360 -6.93 16.40 -4.20
N ILE A 361 -6.62 17.63 -4.57
CA ILE A 361 -5.35 18.28 -4.24
C ILE A 361 -5.69 19.56 -3.48
N VAL A 362 -5.39 19.57 -2.18
CA VAL A 362 -5.70 20.68 -1.28
C VAL A 362 -4.43 21.16 -0.63
N GLY A 363 -4.08 22.43 -0.81
CA GLY A 363 -2.93 23.06 -0.13
C GLY A 363 -1.55 22.69 -0.70
N MET A 364 -1.46 22.36 -1.99
CA MET A 364 -0.16 22.18 -2.64
C MET A 364 0.56 23.52 -2.71
N HIS A 365 1.73 23.63 -2.09
CA HIS A 365 2.49 24.88 -1.97
C HIS A 365 3.99 24.62 -2.03
N GLY A 366 4.78 25.67 -2.24
CA GLY A 366 6.23 25.52 -2.37
C GLY A 366 6.99 26.81 -2.16
N ASN A 367 8.31 26.74 -2.34
CA ASN A 367 9.20 27.90 -2.30
C ASN A 367 9.19 28.71 -3.61
N ARG A 368 8.33 28.38 -4.58
CA ARG A 368 8.14 29.03 -5.88
C ARG A 368 6.68 28.86 -6.34
N PRO A 369 6.21 29.66 -7.32
CA PRO A 369 4.93 29.41 -7.97
C PRO A 369 4.90 28.02 -8.63
N ILE A 370 3.80 27.30 -8.41
CA ILE A 370 3.54 25.96 -8.93
C ILE A 370 2.38 26.06 -9.93
N GLY A 371 2.64 25.62 -11.16
CA GLY A 371 1.60 25.22 -12.11
C GLY A 371 1.27 23.74 -11.91
N LEU A 372 -0.01 23.35 -12.01
CA LEU A 372 -0.43 21.95 -11.87
C LEU A 372 -1.08 21.47 -13.17
N ASN A 373 -0.49 20.44 -13.78
CA ASN A 373 -1.03 19.77 -14.96
C ASN A 373 -1.40 18.34 -14.60
N HIS A 374 -2.67 18.10 -14.32
CA HIS A 374 -3.18 16.82 -13.83
C HIS A 374 -4.32 16.30 -14.71
N LYS A 375 -4.23 15.02 -15.10
CA LYS A 375 -5.21 14.39 -15.98
C LYS A 375 -5.67 13.02 -15.43
N PRO A 376 -6.99 12.78 -15.28
CA PRO A 376 -8.12 13.72 -15.43
C PRO A 376 -8.05 14.92 -14.48
N ALA A 377 -8.79 16.01 -14.76
CA ALA A 377 -8.74 17.20 -13.90
C ALA A 377 -9.20 16.85 -12.45
N PRO A 378 -8.41 17.20 -11.42
CA PRO A 378 -8.75 16.93 -10.02
C PRO A 378 -9.61 18.06 -9.43
N TYR A 379 -10.17 17.81 -8.25
CA TYR A 379 -10.59 18.90 -7.38
C TYR A 379 -9.35 19.60 -6.81
N VAL A 380 -9.27 20.93 -6.96
CA VAL A 380 -8.13 21.72 -6.49
C VAL A 380 -8.61 22.83 -5.57
N GLU A 381 -7.97 22.96 -4.41
CA GLU A 381 -8.20 24.05 -3.46
C GLU A 381 -6.86 24.51 -2.86
N LEU A 382 -6.71 25.81 -2.59
CA LEU A 382 -5.49 26.38 -1.99
C LEU A 382 -4.20 26.04 -2.76
N LEU A 383 -4.22 25.98 -4.10
CA LEU A 383 -2.98 25.86 -4.87
C LEU A 383 -2.08 27.09 -4.62
N ASN A 384 -0.77 26.86 -4.43
CA ASN A 384 0.20 27.86 -4.00
C ASN A 384 -0.04 28.44 -2.59
N SER A 385 -0.86 27.82 -1.75
CA SER A 385 -1.14 28.26 -0.38
C SER A 385 -1.21 27.07 0.59
N PRO A 386 -0.58 27.12 1.77
CA PRO A 386 -0.68 26.02 2.73
C PRO A 386 -2.04 26.00 3.42
N VAL A 387 -2.46 24.81 3.88
CA VAL A 387 -3.57 24.68 4.83
C VAL A 387 -3.04 24.99 6.23
N THR A 388 -3.41 26.14 6.81
CA THR A 388 -2.86 26.58 8.11
C THR A 388 -3.68 26.11 9.31
N LEU A 389 -5.00 26.03 9.18
CA LEU A 389 -5.90 25.67 10.29
C LEU A 389 -5.90 24.17 10.60
N ALA A 390 -5.70 23.33 9.58
CA ALA A 390 -5.58 21.89 9.70
C ALA A 390 -4.42 21.40 8.80
N PRO A 391 -3.15 21.62 9.21
CA PRO A 391 -1.99 21.26 8.38
C PRO A 391 -1.91 19.77 8.05
N SER A 392 -2.48 18.92 8.92
CA SER A 392 -2.68 17.49 8.70
C SER A 392 -4.18 17.18 8.77
N LEU A 393 -4.73 16.62 7.70
CA LEU A 393 -6.11 16.15 7.66
C LEU A 393 -6.29 14.93 8.55
N TYR A 394 -5.30 14.04 8.57
CA TYR A 394 -5.31 12.86 9.45
C TYR A 394 -5.41 13.27 10.92
N ALA A 395 -4.52 14.15 11.39
CA ALA A 395 -4.51 14.62 12.77
C ALA A 395 -5.79 15.39 13.12
N TYR A 396 -6.30 16.21 12.19
CA TYR A 396 -7.57 16.90 12.37
C TYR A 396 -8.72 15.90 12.55
N GLN A 397 -8.90 14.93 11.66
CA GLN A 397 -9.96 13.93 11.76
C GLN A 397 -9.83 13.06 13.01
N LEU A 398 -8.61 12.65 13.37
CA LEU A 398 -8.34 11.91 14.60
C LEU A 398 -8.78 12.73 15.82
N SER A 399 -8.46 14.03 15.86
CA SER A 399 -8.85 14.91 16.97
C SER A 399 -10.37 15.02 17.10
N GLN A 400 -11.12 15.02 16.00
CA GLN A 400 -12.59 15.09 16.02
C GLN A 400 -13.21 13.78 16.53
N ARG A 401 -12.64 12.63 16.17
CA ARG A 401 -13.13 11.30 16.61
C ARG A 401 -12.76 10.97 18.05
N ALA A 402 -11.68 11.54 18.55
CA ALA A 402 -11.22 11.36 19.92
C ALA A 402 -11.95 12.26 20.93
N GLN A 403 -12.84 13.16 20.47
CA GLN A 403 -13.72 13.90 21.38
C GLN A 403 -14.85 12.96 21.86
N PRO A 404 -15.09 12.89 23.18
CA PRO A 404 -16.07 11.97 23.78
C PRO A 404 -17.52 12.26 23.41
#